data_AF-A0A6P2MJN4-F1
#
_entry.id   AF-A0A6P2MJN4-F1
#
_cell.length_a   1.000
_cell.length_b   1.000
_cell.length_c   1.000
_cell.angle_alpha   90.00
_cell.angle_beta   90.00
_cell.angle_gamma   90.00
#
_symmetry.space_group_name_H-M   'P 1'
#
loop_
_entity.id
_entity.type
_entity.pdbx_description
1 polymer ?
#
loop_
_entity_poly.entity_id
_entity_poly.type
_entity_poly.pdbx_seq_one_letter_code
_entity_poly.pdbx_strand_id
1 'polypeptide(L)'
;MAKTKIYVAKAFKLLGADGKHTDFHVGMHTVDEAVAENWYVKHHLGDPGDAPAAAGSDTSAALAAARAELEAEGGRLAEQRAELDAMSKGIDARAAELDAREGSIAARELEHASNVAAFEAAQAAAAEASSQKASGSQKQGGKQA
;
A
#
# COMPACT_ATOMS: atom_id res chain seq x y z
N MET A 1 -61.63 17.49 2.21
CA MET A 1 -61.18 17.05 3.54
C MET A 1 -60.08 17.99 3.99
N ALA A 2 -60.17 18.57 5.18
CA ALA A 2 -59.07 19.39 5.72
C ALA A 2 -57.85 18.50 5.97
N LYS A 3 -56.66 19.00 5.62
CA LYS A 3 -55.38 18.31 5.83
C LYS A 3 -54.66 18.92 7.02
N THR A 4 -54.19 18.07 7.93
CA THR A 4 -53.54 18.46 9.18
C THR A 4 -52.17 17.81 9.30
N LYS A 5 -51.21 18.59 9.79
CA LYS A 5 -49.84 18.12 10.05
C LYS A 5 -49.78 17.49 11.43
N ILE A 6 -49.27 16.27 11.49
CA ILE A 6 -49.05 15.53 12.73
C ILE A 6 -47.58 15.10 12.81
N TYR A 7 -47.02 15.06 14.02
CA TYR A 7 -45.71 14.49 14.28
C TYR A 7 -45.88 13.12 14.93
N VAL A 8 -45.52 12.07 14.21
CA VAL A 8 -45.56 10.69 14.72
C VAL A 8 -44.26 10.44 15.46
N ALA A 9 -44.32 10.23 16.78
CA ALA A 9 -43.16 9.93 17.62
C ALA A 9 -42.81 8.44 17.63
N LYS A 10 -43.82 7.56 17.49
CA LYS A 10 -43.64 6.10 17.44
C LYS A 10 -44.33 5.54 16.20
N ALA A 11 -43.60 4.82 15.37
CA ALA A 11 -44.15 4.23 14.15
C ALA A 11 -45.30 3.24 14.44
N PHE A 12 -46.35 3.29 13.63
CA PHE A 12 -47.54 2.44 13.77
C PHE A 12 -48.22 2.17 12.42
N LYS A 13 -49.23 1.29 12.42
CA LYS A 13 -50.09 1.01 11.27
C LYS A 13 -51.54 1.30 11.61
N LEU A 14 -52.25 2.00 10.74
CA LEU A 14 -53.69 2.28 10.90
C LEU A 14 -54.49 1.48 9.89
N LEU A 15 -55.53 0.77 10.33
CA LEU A 15 -56.50 0.16 9.41
C LEU A 15 -57.48 1.24 8.95
N GLY A 16 -57.50 1.53 7.65
CA GLY A 16 -58.41 2.46 7.02
C GLY A 16 -59.83 1.91 6.87
N ALA A 17 -60.79 2.80 6.61
CA ALA A 17 -62.18 2.42 6.35
C ALA A 17 -62.36 1.56 5.08
N ASP A 18 -61.36 1.56 4.20
CA ASP A 18 -61.26 0.71 3.01
C ASP A 18 -60.70 -0.69 3.31
N GLY A 19 -60.41 -1.00 4.58
CA GLY A 19 -59.84 -2.25 5.03
C GLY A 19 -58.34 -2.41 4.76
N LYS A 20 -57.63 -1.34 4.35
CA LYS A 20 -56.19 -1.38 4.10
C LYS A 20 -55.39 -0.80 5.26
N HIS A 21 -54.24 -1.39 5.54
CA HIS A 21 -53.29 -0.82 6.48
C HIS A 21 -52.48 0.31 5.84
N THR A 22 -52.43 1.45 6.50
CA THR A 22 -51.55 2.58 6.18
C THR A 22 -50.44 2.64 7.21
N ASP A 23 -49.19 2.66 6.74
CA ASP A 23 -48.00 2.70 7.58
C ASP A 23 -47.61 4.15 7.90
N PHE A 24 -47.42 4.46 9.17
CA PHE A 24 -46.95 5.76 9.67
C PHE A 24 -45.58 5.59 10.31
N HIS A 25 -44.55 6.13 9.65
CA HIS A 25 -43.18 6.17 10.18
C HIS A 25 -43.01 7.31 11.18
N VAL A 26 -41.93 7.29 11.97
CA VAL A 26 -41.58 8.43 12.83
C VAL A 26 -41.28 9.66 11.95
N GLY A 27 -41.84 10.82 12.29
CA GLY A 27 -41.66 12.05 11.52
C GLY A 27 -42.95 12.82 11.25
N MET A 28 -42.83 13.84 10.38
CA MET A 28 -43.94 14.71 10.00
C MET A 28 -44.79 14.09 8.90
N HIS A 29 -46.10 14.01 9.14
CA HIS A 29 -47.08 13.52 8.16
C HIS A 29 -48.17 14.55 7.93
N THR A 30 -48.70 14.59 6.71
CA THR A 30 -49.89 15.37 6.37
C THR A 30 -51.04 14.41 6.13
N VAL A 31 -52.00 14.40 7.06
CA VAL A 31 -53.13 13.46 7.06
C VAL A 31 -54.46 14.20 6.97
N ASP A 32 -55.55 13.48 6.71
CA ASP A 32 -56.89 14.07 6.84
C ASP A 32 -57.24 14.30 8.30
N GLU A 33 -58.06 15.32 8.57
CA GLU A 33 -58.49 15.69 9.92
C GLU A 33 -59.08 14.51 10.72
N ALA A 34 -59.89 13.67 10.08
CA ALA A 34 -60.47 12.49 10.74
C ALA A 34 -59.40 11.47 11.20
N VAL A 35 -58.26 11.41 10.52
CA VAL A 35 -57.12 10.57 10.89
C VAL A 35 -56.33 11.22 12.02
N ALA A 36 -56.12 12.55 11.95
CA ALA A 36 -55.47 13.31 13.04
C ALA A 36 -56.26 13.20 14.36
N GLU A 37 -57.60 13.16 14.28
CA GLU A 37 -58.49 13.09 15.43
C GLU A 37 -58.65 11.66 16.01
N ASN A 38 -58.18 10.63 15.30
CA ASN A 38 -58.29 9.25 15.73
C ASN A 38 -57.49 8.99 17.02
N TRP A 39 -58.13 8.35 18.01
CA TRP A 39 -57.53 8.09 19.32
C TRP A 39 -56.22 7.29 19.24
N TYR A 40 -56.13 6.33 18.31
CA TYR A 40 -54.94 5.49 18.13
C TYR A 40 -53.81 6.31 17.52
N VAL A 41 -54.11 7.20 16.56
CA VAL A 41 -53.13 8.11 15.97
C VAL A 41 -52.60 9.08 17.04
N LYS A 42 -53.49 9.71 17.81
CA LYS A 42 -53.14 10.62 18.92
C LYS A 42 -52.21 10.00 19.95
N HIS A 43 -52.38 8.71 20.28
CA HIS A 43 -51.50 7.99 21.20
C HIS A 43 -50.06 7.84 20.69
N HIS A 44 -49.84 7.94 19.38
CA HIS A 44 -48.51 7.82 18.75
C HIS A 44 -47.91 9.17 18.34
N LEU A 45 -48.62 10.28 18.58
CA LEU A 45 -48.09 11.61 18.30
C LEU A 45 -47.15 12.06 19.42
N GLY A 46 -46.07 12.75 19.05
CA GLY A 46 -45.20 13.46 20.00
C GLY A 46 -45.67 14.90 20.22
N ASP A 47 -45.10 15.57 21.23
CA ASP A 47 -45.23 17.03 21.32
C ASP A 47 -44.63 17.65 20.04
N PRO A 48 -45.28 18.64 19.40
CA PRO A 48 -44.67 19.40 18.31
C PRO A 48 -43.24 19.91 18.61
N GLY A 49 -42.87 20.09 19.87
CA GLY A 49 -41.51 20.41 20.32
C GLY A 49 -40.48 19.27 20.25
N ASP A 50 -40.93 18.01 20.17
CA ASP A 50 -40.09 16.81 20.00
C ASP A 50 -39.77 16.50 18.53
N ALA A 51 -40.34 17.28 17.60
CA ALA A 51 -40.01 17.18 16.20
C ALA A 51 -38.54 17.57 16.00
N PRO A 52 -37.67 16.69 15.46
CA PRO A 52 -36.29 17.07 15.23
C PRO A 52 -36.27 18.27 14.29
N ALA A 53 -35.68 19.38 14.77
CA ALA A 53 -35.35 20.51 13.93
C ALA A 53 -34.58 19.96 12.72
N ALA A 54 -34.96 20.37 11.51
CA ALA A 54 -34.48 19.79 10.25
C ALA A 54 -32.94 19.80 10.18
N ALA A 55 -32.30 18.71 10.63
CA ALA A 55 -30.86 18.52 10.70
C ALA A 55 -30.23 18.20 9.32
N GLY A 56 -30.85 18.67 8.23
CA GLY A 56 -30.56 18.24 6.87
C GLY A 56 -29.34 18.91 6.22
N SER A 57 -29.00 20.15 6.58
CA SER A 57 -27.89 20.88 5.93
C SER A 57 -26.54 20.54 6.50
N ASP A 58 -26.41 20.51 7.83
CA ASP A 58 -25.10 20.44 8.49
C ASP A 58 -24.46 19.05 8.34
N THR A 59 -25.30 18.00 8.31
CA THR A 59 -24.83 16.63 8.03
C THR A 59 -24.35 16.48 6.58
N SER A 60 -24.95 17.18 5.62
CA SER A 60 -24.52 17.11 4.21
C SER A 60 -23.16 17.76 3.98
N ALA A 61 -22.90 18.90 4.61
CA ALA A 61 -21.62 19.61 4.52
C ALA A 61 -20.50 18.82 5.19
N ALA A 62 -20.77 18.24 6.36
CA ALA A 62 -19.83 17.37 7.07
C ALA A 62 -19.48 16.11 6.24
N LEU A 63 -20.47 15.49 5.61
CA LEU A 63 -20.24 14.34 4.71
C LEU A 63 -19.42 14.71 3.48
N ALA A 64 -19.64 15.89 2.90
CA ALA A 64 -18.84 16.37 1.76
C ALA A 64 -17.38 16.62 2.17
N ALA A 65 -17.15 17.23 3.33
CA ALA A 65 -15.82 17.45 3.87
C ALA A 65 -15.09 16.13 4.15
N ALA A 66 -15.76 15.17 4.80
CA ALA A 66 -15.20 13.85 5.09
C ALA A 66 -14.83 13.07 3.81
N ARG A 67 -15.64 13.19 2.75
CA ARG A 67 -15.30 12.61 1.44
C ARG A 67 -14.06 13.25 0.83
N ALA A 68 -13.96 14.58 0.86
CA ALA A 68 -12.80 15.28 0.33
C ALA A 68 -11.51 14.91 1.07
N GLU A 69 -11.57 14.77 2.39
CA GLU A 69 -10.44 14.31 3.21
C GLU A 69 -10.05 12.86 2.88
N LEU A 70 -11.03 11.96 2.72
CA LEU A 70 -10.77 10.57 2.35
C LEU A 70 -10.12 10.46 0.97
N GLU A 71 -10.55 11.24 -0.01
CA GLU A 71 -9.94 11.29 -1.34
C GLU A 71 -8.50 11.84 -1.27
N ALA A 72 -8.25 12.87 -0.46
CA ALA A 72 -6.91 13.43 -0.26
C ALA A 72 -5.95 12.41 0.38
N GLU A 73 -6.39 11.70 1.43
CA GLU A 73 -5.61 10.63 2.05
C GLU A 73 -5.42 9.44 1.10
N GLY A 74 -6.42 9.12 0.28
CA GLY A 74 -6.30 8.12 -0.79
C GLY A 74 -5.20 8.48 -1.78
N GLY A 75 -5.14 9.73 -2.22
CA GLY A 75 -4.07 10.25 -3.08
C GLY A 75 -2.69 10.16 -2.41
N ARG A 76 -2.58 10.58 -1.15
CA ARG A 76 -1.33 10.51 -0.39
C ARG A 76 -0.82 9.06 -0.22
N LEU A 77 -1.71 8.12 0.08
CA LEU A 77 -1.37 6.71 0.19
C LEU A 77 -0.93 6.11 -1.15
N ALA A 78 -1.53 6.53 -2.26
CA ALA A 78 -1.11 6.11 -3.59
C ALA A 78 0.31 6.60 -3.92
N GLU A 79 0.63 7.85 -3.59
CA GLU A 79 1.97 8.42 -3.77
C GLU A 79 3.03 7.69 -2.92
N GLN A 80 2.73 7.46 -1.64
CA GLN A 80 3.62 6.70 -0.74
C GLN A 80 3.87 5.26 -1.24
N ARG A 81 2.85 4.60 -1.81
CA ARG A 81 3.01 3.27 -2.41
C ARG A 81 3.93 3.30 -3.63
N ALA A 82 3.80 4.33 -4.48
CA ALA A 82 4.67 4.49 -5.65
C ALA A 82 6.13 4.75 -5.23
N GLU A 83 6.35 5.55 -4.19
CA GLU A 83 7.68 5.80 -3.64
C GLU A 83 8.32 4.52 -3.07
N LEU A 84 7.56 3.73 -2.30
CA LEU A 84 8.04 2.45 -1.77
C LEU A 84 8.38 1.44 -2.88
N ASP A 85 7.56 1.37 -3.93
CA ASP A 85 7.84 0.51 -5.09
C ASP A 85 9.12 0.94 -5.81
N ALA A 86 9.33 2.24 -5.99
CA ALA A 86 10.55 2.78 -6.56
C ALA A 86 11.79 2.47 -5.69
N MET A 87 11.68 2.64 -4.37
CA MET A 87 12.76 2.28 -3.43
C MET A 87 13.07 0.79 -3.46
N SER A 88 12.05 -0.07 -3.48
CA SER A 88 12.23 -1.53 -3.57
C SER A 88 13.01 -1.92 -4.83
N LYS A 89 12.58 -1.41 -5.99
CA LYS A 89 13.29 -1.63 -7.26
C LYS A 89 14.73 -1.12 -7.22
N GLY A 90 14.96 0.03 -6.57
CA GLY A 90 16.30 0.58 -6.37
C GLY A 90 17.19 -0.23 -5.43
N ILE A 91 16.61 -0.98 -4.47
CA ILE A 91 17.34 -1.94 -3.64
C ILE A 91 17.68 -3.18 -4.46
N ASP A 92 16.72 -3.74 -5.18
CA ASP A 92 16.93 -4.93 -6.02
C ASP A 92 18.02 -4.68 -7.08
N ALA A 93 18.02 -3.51 -7.72
CA ALA A 93 19.04 -3.11 -8.68
C ALA A 93 20.43 -3.02 -8.05
N ARG A 94 20.55 -2.46 -6.84
CA ARG A 94 21.82 -2.36 -6.11
C ARG A 94 22.32 -3.71 -5.63
N ALA A 95 21.42 -4.62 -5.24
CA ALA A 95 21.78 -5.99 -4.89
C ALA A 95 22.39 -6.71 -6.11
N ALA A 96 21.73 -6.63 -7.27
CA ALA A 96 22.25 -7.21 -8.50
C ALA A 96 23.60 -6.61 -8.93
N GLU A 97 23.81 -5.30 -8.72
CA GLU A 97 25.10 -4.65 -8.99
C GLU A 97 26.21 -5.15 -8.04
N LEU A 98 25.89 -5.35 -6.76
CA LEU A 98 26.83 -5.89 -5.78
C LEU A 98 27.20 -7.34 -6.12
N ASP A 99 26.23 -8.19 -6.44
CA ASP A 99 26.48 -9.57 -6.86
C ASP A 99 27.40 -9.64 -8.09
N ALA A 100 27.18 -8.75 -9.07
CA ALA A 100 28.04 -8.66 -10.26
C ALA A 100 29.46 -8.19 -9.93
N ARG A 101 29.60 -7.23 -9.00
CA ARG A 101 30.91 -6.75 -8.52
C ARG A 101 31.66 -7.83 -7.77
N GLU A 102 30.99 -8.56 -6.89
CA GLU A 102 31.57 -9.68 -6.15
C GLU A 102 32.06 -10.78 -7.10
N GLY A 103 31.26 -11.14 -8.11
CA GLY A 103 31.68 -12.06 -9.16
C GLY A 103 32.90 -11.57 -9.94
N SER A 104 32.96 -10.28 -10.27
CA SER A 104 34.13 -9.70 -10.96
C SER A 104 35.38 -9.68 -10.08
N ILE A 105 35.25 -9.42 -8.78
CA ILE A 105 36.37 -9.45 -7.84
C ILE A 105 36.91 -10.88 -7.71
N ALA A 106 36.03 -11.87 -7.50
CA ALA A 106 36.43 -13.27 -7.43
C ALA A 106 37.18 -13.74 -8.70
N ALA A 107 36.73 -13.31 -9.89
CA ALA A 107 37.41 -13.62 -11.14
C ALA A 107 38.82 -12.99 -11.20
N ARG A 108 38.96 -11.72 -10.79
CA ARG A 108 40.26 -11.03 -10.74
C ARG A 108 41.21 -11.65 -9.71
N GLU A 109 40.71 -12.08 -8.57
CA GLU A 109 41.50 -12.76 -7.54
C GLU A 109 42.05 -14.09 -8.06
N LEU A 110 41.22 -14.86 -8.78
CA LEU A 110 41.65 -16.10 -9.42
C LEU A 110 42.70 -15.85 -10.51
N GLU A 111 42.48 -14.85 -11.36
CA GLU A 111 43.45 -14.45 -12.39
C GLU A 111 44.79 -14.03 -11.77
N HIS A 112 44.74 -13.20 -10.71
CA HIS A 112 45.94 -12.77 -10.01
C HIS A 112 46.69 -13.96 -9.39
N ALA A 113 45.98 -14.89 -8.74
CA ALA A 113 46.59 -16.11 -8.20
C ALA A 113 47.27 -16.95 -9.29
N SER A 114 46.62 -17.11 -10.46
CA SER A 114 47.20 -17.80 -11.62
C SER A 114 48.45 -17.10 -12.14
N ASN A 115 48.42 -15.76 -12.24
CA ASN A 115 49.56 -14.97 -12.71
C ASN A 115 50.76 -15.05 -11.75
N VAL A 116 50.51 -15.03 -10.44
CA VAL A 116 51.55 -15.21 -9.42
C VAL A 116 52.20 -16.59 -9.56
N ALA A 117 51.41 -17.66 -9.65
CA ALA A 117 51.94 -19.00 -9.82
C ALA A 117 52.76 -19.17 -11.11
N ALA A 118 52.30 -18.59 -12.22
CA ALA A 118 53.03 -18.61 -13.49
C ALA A 118 54.35 -17.83 -13.41
N PHE A 119 54.35 -16.68 -12.74
CA PHE A 119 55.55 -15.88 -12.53
C PHE A 119 56.58 -16.60 -11.66
N GLU A 120 56.15 -17.22 -10.55
CA GLU A 120 57.02 -18.02 -9.69
C GLU A 120 57.63 -19.22 -10.45
N ALA A 121 56.83 -19.93 -11.24
CA ALA A 121 57.32 -21.02 -12.08
C ALA A 121 58.34 -20.55 -13.12
N ALA A 122 58.11 -19.39 -13.76
CA ALA A 122 59.04 -18.80 -14.72
C ALA A 122 60.37 -18.40 -14.05
N GLN A 123 60.33 -17.83 -12.85
CA GLN A 123 61.54 -17.50 -12.08
C GLN A 123 62.33 -18.76 -11.71
N ALA A 124 61.66 -19.82 -11.26
CA ALA A 124 62.31 -21.09 -10.95
C ALA A 124 62.99 -21.70 -12.18
N ALA A 125 62.30 -21.72 -13.33
CA ALA A 125 62.86 -22.23 -14.58
C ALA A 125 64.06 -21.39 -15.07
N ALA A 126 64.01 -20.07 -14.93
CA ALA A 126 65.12 -19.19 -15.30
C ALA A 126 66.36 -19.40 -14.40
N ALA A 127 66.15 -19.62 -13.09
CA ALA A 127 67.21 -19.96 -12.15
C ALA A 127 67.86 -21.31 -12.49
N GLU A 128 67.04 -22.34 -12.78
CA GLU A 128 67.54 -23.65 -13.19
C GLU A 128 68.35 -23.59 -14.48
N ALA A 129 67.84 -22.92 -15.52
CA ALA A 129 68.55 -22.75 -16.78
C ALA A 129 69.90 -22.04 -16.61
N SER A 130 69.97 -21.04 -15.72
CA SER A 130 71.21 -20.32 -15.40
C SER A 130 72.24 -21.24 -14.73
N SER A 131 71.80 -22.08 -13.78
CA SER A 131 72.67 -23.04 -13.10
C SER A 131 73.22 -24.12 -14.05
N GLN A 132 72.38 -24.66 -14.94
CA GLN A 132 72.78 -25.66 -15.93
C GLN A 132 73.83 -25.09 -16.89
N LYS A 133 73.64 -23.85 -17.38
CA LYS A 133 74.60 -23.16 -18.24
C LYS A 133 75.97 -22.96 -17.58
N ALA A 134 75.99 -22.61 -16.29
CA ALA A 134 77.23 -22.47 -15.52
C ALA A 134 77.98 -23.82 -15.41
N SER A 135 77.27 -24.91 -15.12
CA SER A 135 77.87 -26.25 -14.99
C SER A 135 78.39 -26.83 -16.32
N GLY A 136 77.70 -26.56 -17.44
CA GLY A 136 78.10 -27.01 -18.78
C GLY A 136 79.38 -26.32 -19.29
N SER A 137 79.54 -25.03 -18.99
CA SER A 137 80.75 -24.26 -19.34
C SER A 137 82.00 -24.80 -18.60
N GLN A 138 81.85 -25.15 -17.32
CA GLN A 138 82.96 -25.70 -16.52
C GLN A 138 83.44 -27.08 -17.02
N LYS A 139 82.55 -27.87 -17.64
CA LYS A 139 82.88 -29.19 -18.18
C LYS A 139 83.63 -29.14 -19.52
N GLN A 140 83.50 -28.04 -20.28
CA GLN A 140 84.14 -27.87 -21.59
C GLN A 140 85.55 -27.25 -21.49
N GLY A 141 85.82 -26.44 -20.44
CA GLY A 141 87.16 -25.85 -20.19
C GLY A 141 88.20 -26.81 -19.59
N GLY A 142 87.80 -27.99 -19.11
CA GLY A 142 88.69 -28.95 -18.43
C GLY A 142 89.35 -30.01 -19.32
N LYS A 143 89.25 -29.93 -20.65
CA LYS A 143 89.71 -31.00 -21.56
C LYS A 143 90.90 -30.63 -22.46
N GLN A 144 91.64 -29.57 -22.12
CA GLN A 144 92.92 -29.23 -22.77
C GLN A 144 94.06 -29.42 -21.76
N ALA A 145 94.59 -30.65 -21.70
CA ALA A 145 95.90 -30.98 -21.16
C ALA A 145 96.38 -32.26 -21.84
#